data_AF-A0A9X3EQ44-F1
#
_entry.id   AF-A0A9X3EQ44-F1
#
_cell.length_a   1.000
_cell.length_b   1.000
_cell.length_c   1.000
_cell.angle_alpha   90.00
_cell.angle_beta   90.00
_cell.angle_gamma   90.00
#
_symmetry.space_group_name_H-M   'P 1'
#
loop_
_entity.id
_entity.type
_entity.pdbx_description
1 polymer ?
#
loop_
_entity_poly.entity_id
_entity_poly.type
_entity_poly.pdbx_seq_one_letter_code
_entity_poly.pdbx_strand_id
1 'polypeptide(L)'
;MSMRACDSGAATTATDSVLQPMTCEEFTCEAASCAVEQEGAFDWRDAIIYFVFVDRFNNGDPGNDALTGVETAADWQGGDWAGVTAKIEDGYFNELGVNTLWLTVPMNNTSDDGLGTDGHLYSAYHGYWPTDLTQTEEHFGTLAELQALVTAAHAADIKVILDYAMNHVHVSAPVYADHPDWFNPNDNGNGGDCVCGAGCSWDGADGERCWFTDYLPDFIPATRRPATTR
;
A
#
# COMPACT_ATOMS: atom_id res chain seq x y z
N MET A 1 -39.72 -29.66 -31.29
CA MET A 1 -39.56 -29.91 -29.84
C MET A 1 -38.58 -28.86 -29.33
N SER A 2 -39.04 -28.05 -28.38
CA SER A 2 -38.44 -26.76 -27.96
C SER A 2 -37.05 -26.96 -27.33
N MET A 3 -36.05 -26.23 -27.82
CA MET A 3 -34.82 -25.96 -27.07
C MET A 3 -35.14 -24.81 -26.12
N ARG A 4 -35.26 -25.10 -24.83
CA ARG A 4 -35.20 -24.07 -23.79
C ARG A 4 -33.73 -23.79 -23.52
N ALA A 5 -33.29 -22.57 -23.83
CA ALA A 5 -32.13 -22.02 -23.17
C ALA A 5 -32.45 -21.97 -21.66
N CYS A 6 -31.51 -22.45 -20.83
CA CYS A 6 -31.54 -22.10 -19.43
C CYS A 6 -31.41 -20.58 -19.36
N ASP A 7 -32.52 -19.96 -18.99
CA ASP A 7 -32.61 -18.56 -18.61
C ASP A 7 -31.62 -18.35 -17.47
N SER A 8 -30.50 -17.67 -17.74
CA SER A 8 -29.64 -17.13 -16.69
C SER A 8 -30.40 -15.96 -16.08
N GLY A 9 -31.36 -16.28 -15.21
CA GLY A 9 -31.95 -15.29 -14.33
C GLY A 9 -30.81 -14.56 -13.62
N ALA A 10 -30.77 -13.24 -13.85
CA ALA A 10 -29.82 -12.26 -13.33
C ALA A 10 -28.79 -12.80 -12.31
N ALA A 11 -27.64 -13.23 -12.80
CA ALA A 11 -26.43 -13.33 -11.99
C ALA A 11 -25.62 -12.05 -12.19
N THR A 12 -26.07 -10.97 -11.54
CA THR A 12 -25.25 -9.77 -11.36
C THR A 12 -24.41 -9.97 -10.09
N THR A 13 -23.32 -10.72 -10.20
CA THR A 13 -22.19 -10.74 -9.25
C THR A 13 -21.08 -11.58 -9.89
N ALA A 14 -20.20 -10.95 -10.65
CA ALA A 14 -18.97 -11.59 -11.09
C ALA A 14 -17.92 -11.32 -10.01
N THR A 15 -17.59 -12.36 -9.25
CA THR A 15 -16.62 -12.35 -8.16
C THR A 15 -15.74 -13.56 -8.39
N ASP A 16 -14.57 -13.34 -8.98
CA ASP A 16 -13.75 -14.44 -9.50
C ASP A 16 -13.37 -15.45 -8.41
N SER A 17 -13.87 -16.66 -8.65
CA SER A 17 -13.19 -17.95 -8.52
C SER A 17 -13.87 -18.94 -9.49
N VAL A 18 -13.23 -19.26 -10.61
CA VAL A 18 -13.73 -20.30 -11.53
C VAL A 18 -13.05 -21.63 -11.22
N LEU A 19 -13.66 -22.46 -10.37
CA LEU A 19 -13.42 -23.91 -10.31
C LEU A 19 -14.73 -24.65 -9.98
N GLN A 20 -15.34 -25.55 -10.78
CA GLN A 20 -15.13 -26.13 -12.13
C GLN A 20 -16.42 -26.89 -12.59
N PRO A 21 -16.50 -27.38 -13.85
CA PRO A 21 -16.92 -28.78 -13.99
C PRO A 21 -15.80 -29.65 -14.59
N MET A 22 -15.05 -30.36 -13.74
CA MET A 22 -14.39 -31.59 -14.16
C MET A 22 -15.46 -32.69 -14.21
N THR A 23 -15.83 -33.13 -15.41
CA THR A 23 -16.57 -34.38 -15.58
C THR A 23 -15.57 -35.53 -15.49
N CYS A 24 -15.38 -36.07 -14.29
CA CYS A 24 -14.76 -37.38 -14.13
C CYS A 24 -15.86 -38.44 -14.35
N GLU A 25 -15.62 -39.39 -15.26
CA GLU A 25 -16.39 -40.65 -15.28
C GLU A 25 -16.44 -41.27 -13.88
N GLU A 26 -17.58 -41.89 -13.55
CA GLU A 26 -17.98 -42.40 -12.22
C GLU A 26 -16.81 -42.70 -11.26
N PHE A 27 -16.45 -41.73 -10.44
CA PHE A 27 -15.63 -41.96 -9.26
C PHE A 27 -16.43 -41.54 -8.03
N THR A 28 -16.84 -42.54 -7.25
CA THR A 28 -17.61 -42.35 -6.02
C THR A 28 -16.72 -41.72 -4.95
N CYS A 29 -16.80 -40.40 -4.77
CA CYS A 29 -16.27 -39.76 -3.58
C CYS A 29 -17.14 -40.16 -2.38
N GLU A 30 -16.61 -40.99 -1.47
CA GLU A 30 -17.14 -41.05 -0.10
C GLU A 30 -16.96 -39.68 0.54
N ALA A 31 -18.03 -39.20 1.19
CA ALA A 31 -18.15 -37.85 1.70
C ALA A 31 -17.10 -37.52 2.78
N ALA A 32 -15.93 -37.04 2.35
CA ALA A 32 -15.10 -36.17 3.17
C ALA A 32 -15.71 -34.77 3.12
N SER A 33 -15.93 -34.18 4.29
CA SER A 33 -16.39 -32.79 4.44
C SER A 33 -15.30 -31.82 3.98
N CYS A 34 -15.11 -31.69 2.67
CA CYS A 34 -14.38 -30.58 2.09
C CYS A 34 -15.33 -29.38 2.12
N ALA A 35 -14.99 -28.35 2.88
CA ALA A 35 -15.62 -27.05 2.70
C ALA A 35 -15.30 -26.61 1.28
N VAL A 36 -16.29 -26.67 0.40
CA VAL A 36 -16.19 -26.11 -0.95
C VAL A 36 -16.27 -24.60 -0.75
N GLU A 37 -15.17 -23.89 -1.02
CA GLU A 37 -15.16 -22.43 -1.17
C GLU A 37 -16.35 -22.06 -2.07
N GLN A 38 -17.18 -21.12 -1.62
CA GLN A 38 -18.45 -20.80 -2.30
C GLN A 38 -18.13 -20.30 -3.72
N GLU A 39 -18.73 -20.91 -4.75
CA GLU A 39 -18.64 -20.36 -6.12
C GLU A 39 -19.03 -18.88 -6.09
N GLY A 40 -18.17 -18.02 -6.63
CA GLY A 40 -18.36 -16.56 -6.53
C GLY A 40 -17.79 -15.92 -5.26
N ALA A 41 -17.02 -16.63 -4.43
CA ALA A 41 -16.21 -15.98 -3.39
C ALA A 41 -14.89 -15.48 -4.01
N PHE A 42 -14.48 -14.26 -3.66
CA PHE A 42 -13.22 -13.70 -4.12
C PHE A 42 -12.03 -14.49 -3.57
N ASP A 43 -11.13 -14.90 -4.47
CA ASP A 43 -9.84 -15.49 -4.13
C ASP A 43 -8.70 -14.59 -4.60
N TRP A 44 -7.69 -14.36 -3.75
CA TRP A 44 -6.52 -13.53 -4.09
C TRP A 44 -5.71 -14.06 -5.26
N ARG A 45 -5.83 -15.35 -5.60
CA ARG A 45 -5.20 -15.96 -6.79
C ARG A 45 -5.82 -15.46 -8.10
N ASP A 46 -7.04 -14.94 -8.04
CA ASP A 46 -7.76 -14.35 -9.17
C ASP A 46 -7.62 -12.82 -9.21
N ALA A 47 -6.81 -12.24 -8.32
CA ALA A 47 -6.58 -10.80 -8.28
C ALA A 47 -5.77 -10.33 -9.50
N ILE A 48 -6.37 -9.43 -10.28
CA ILE A 48 -5.68 -8.64 -11.30
C ILE A 48 -5.41 -7.28 -10.67
N ILE A 49 -4.18 -7.14 -10.16
CA ILE A 49 -3.77 -6.02 -9.32
C ILE A 49 -3.22 -4.87 -10.18
N TYR A 50 -3.76 -3.67 -9.95
CA TYR A 50 -3.21 -2.42 -10.49
C TYR A 50 -2.60 -1.60 -9.36
N PHE A 51 -1.29 -1.33 -9.46
CA PHE A 51 -0.62 -0.42 -8.53
C PHE A 51 -0.86 1.03 -8.94
N VAL A 52 -1.59 1.76 -8.10
CA VAL A 52 -1.89 3.18 -8.25
C VAL A 52 -0.87 3.97 -7.45
N PHE A 53 0.07 4.58 -8.16
CA PHE A 53 0.95 5.59 -7.58
C PHE A 53 0.17 6.90 -7.48
N VAL A 54 -0.41 7.18 -6.31
CA VAL A 54 -1.49 8.17 -6.14
C VAL A 54 -1.10 9.54 -6.66
N ASP A 55 0.01 10.11 -6.19
CA ASP A 55 0.55 11.41 -6.63
C ASP A 55 0.69 11.56 -8.15
N ARG A 56 0.89 10.45 -8.87
CA ARG A 56 1.22 10.43 -10.29
C ARG A 56 0.05 10.00 -11.17
N PHE A 57 -1.07 9.62 -10.59
CA PHE A 57 -2.14 8.94 -11.31
C PHE A 57 -3.16 9.92 -11.89
N ASN A 58 -3.87 10.67 -11.05
CA ASN A 58 -4.88 11.63 -11.46
C ASN A 58 -5.11 12.67 -10.36
N ASN A 59 -5.01 13.95 -10.70
CA ASN A 59 -5.33 15.07 -9.81
C ASN A 59 -6.83 15.40 -9.94
N GLY A 60 -7.57 15.19 -8.85
CA GLY A 60 -9.00 15.44 -8.73
C GLY A 60 -9.34 16.68 -7.91
N ASP A 61 -8.46 17.12 -7.02
CA ASP A 61 -8.60 18.33 -6.21
C ASP A 61 -7.29 19.14 -6.14
N PRO A 62 -7.07 20.09 -7.07
CA PRO A 62 -5.89 20.97 -7.01
C PRO A 62 -5.81 21.85 -5.77
N GLY A 63 -6.83 21.86 -4.91
CA GLY A 63 -6.85 22.61 -3.65
C GLY A 63 -5.97 22.02 -2.55
N ASN A 64 -5.57 20.75 -2.66
CA ASN A 64 -4.65 20.08 -1.74
C ASN A 64 -3.21 19.99 -2.27
N ASP A 65 -2.94 20.54 -3.46
CA ASP A 65 -1.61 20.58 -4.05
C ASP A 65 -0.68 21.52 -3.27
N ALA A 66 0.45 20.99 -2.82
CA ALA A 66 1.55 21.79 -2.29
C ALA A 66 2.90 21.21 -2.73
N LEU A 67 3.82 22.10 -3.11
CA LEU A 67 5.16 21.73 -3.57
C LEU A 67 6.16 21.90 -2.45
N THR A 68 7.13 20.97 -2.36
CA THR A 68 8.30 21.12 -1.48
C THR A 68 9.30 22.11 -2.07
N GLY A 69 9.35 22.23 -3.41
CA GLY A 69 10.25 23.14 -4.12
C GLY A 69 11.53 22.48 -4.62
N VAL A 70 11.51 21.16 -4.83
CA VAL A 70 12.62 20.39 -5.41
C VAL A 70 12.49 20.32 -6.94
N GLU A 71 13.32 19.53 -7.61
CA GLU A 71 13.19 19.34 -9.05
C GLU A 71 11.80 18.79 -9.40
N THR A 72 11.17 19.29 -10.47
CA THR A 72 9.77 18.96 -10.79
C THR A 72 9.49 17.46 -10.84
N ALA A 73 10.38 16.65 -11.42
CA ALA A 73 10.16 15.20 -11.49
C ALA A 73 10.24 14.49 -10.11
N ALA A 74 10.89 15.14 -9.14
CA ALA A 74 11.11 14.68 -7.78
C ALA A 74 10.20 15.37 -6.75
N ASP A 75 9.35 16.30 -7.18
CA ASP A 75 8.36 16.99 -6.35
C ASP A 75 6.97 16.34 -6.51
N TRP A 76 6.03 16.80 -5.70
CA TRP A 76 4.61 16.44 -5.79
C TRP A 76 4.03 16.82 -7.16
N GLN A 77 3.15 15.98 -7.69
CA GLN A 77 2.44 16.17 -8.96
C GLN A 77 0.92 16.31 -8.77
N GLY A 78 0.42 16.11 -7.55
CA GLY A 78 -0.94 16.48 -7.15
C GLY A 78 -1.99 15.40 -7.40
N GLY A 79 -1.59 14.16 -7.69
CA GLY A 79 -2.56 13.07 -7.73
C GLY A 79 -3.08 12.73 -6.33
N ASP A 80 -4.38 12.44 -6.23
CA ASP A 80 -5.09 12.44 -4.95
C ASP A 80 -6.24 11.40 -4.88
N TRP A 81 -6.87 11.27 -3.71
CA TRP A 81 -7.98 10.34 -3.48
C TRP A 81 -9.20 10.65 -4.35
N ALA A 82 -9.51 11.93 -4.58
CA ALA A 82 -10.63 12.33 -5.41
C ALA A 82 -10.42 11.91 -6.87
N GLY A 83 -9.20 12.04 -7.37
CA GLY A 83 -8.80 11.66 -8.72
C GLY A 83 -8.82 10.14 -8.92
N VAL A 84 -8.34 9.36 -7.96
CA VAL A 84 -8.47 7.89 -8.01
C VAL A 84 -9.95 7.48 -7.97
N THR A 85 -10.76 8.11 -7.11
CA THR A 85 -12.21 7.86 -7.02
C THR A 85 -12.91 8.13 -8.35
N ALA A 86 -12.59 9.25 -9.00
CA ALA A 86 -13.14 9.58 -10.31
C ALA A 86 -12.84 8.51 -11.37
N LYS A 87 -11.66 7.88 -11.32
CA LYS A 87 -11.27 6.77 -12.21
C LYS A 87 -11.90 5.42 -11.86
N ILE A 88 -12.33 5.23 -10.62
CA ILE A 88 -13.17 4.10 -10.27
C ILE A 88 -14.57 4.31 -10.85
N GLU A 89 -15.16 5.50 -10.63
CA GLU A 89 -16.52 5.83 -11.04
C GLU A 89 -16.70 5.93 -12.56
N ASP A 90 -15.67 6.38 -13.29
CA ASP A 90 -15.70 6.43 -14.77
C ASP A 90 -15.51 5.06 -15.44
N GLY A 91 -15.21 4.01 -14.64
CA GLY A 91 -15.09 2.63 -15.10
C GLY A 91 -13.70 2.25 -15.63
N TYR A 92 -12.71 3.15 -15.60
CA TYR A 92 -11.36 2.91 -16.13
C TYR A 92 -10.75 1.56 -15.72
N PHE A 93 -10.81 1.22 -14.44
CA PHE A 93 -10.23 -0.03 -13.93
C PHE A 93 -11.01 -1.27 -14.40
N ASN A 94 -12.34 -1.19 -14.44
CA ASN A 94 -13.18 -2.28 -14.91
C ASN A 94 -12.99 -2.54 -16.41
N GLU A 95 -12.85 -1.50 -17.22
CA GLU A 95 -12.56 -1.62 -18.65
C GLU A 95 -11.21 -2.30 -18.92
N LEU A 96 -10.24 -2.12 -18.01
CA LEU A 96 -8.95 -2.82 -18.04
C LEU A 96 -9.04 -4.27 -17.53
N GLY A 97 -10.15 -4.67 -16.91
CA GLY A 97 -10.29 -5.97 -16.24
C GLY A 97 -9.57 -6.05 -14.89
N VAL A 98 -9.24 -4.91 -14.28
CA VAL A 98 -8.64 -4.83 -12.94
C VAL A 98 -9.73 -5.04 -11.91
N ASN A 99 -9.48 -5.94 -10.95
CA ASN A 99 -10.40 -6.21 -9.84
C ASN A 99 -9.79 -5.89 -8.46
N THR A 100 -8.55 -5.39 -8.43
CA THR A 100 -7.84 -5.03 -7.19
C THR A 100 -6.95 -3.81 -7.42
N LEU A 101 -7.05 -2.80 -6.56
CA LEU A 101 -6.12 -1.68 -6.51
C LEU A 101 -5.13 -1.86 -5.37
N TRP A 102 -3.86 -1.63 -5.64
CA TRP A 102 -2.83 -1.42 -4.64
C TRP A 102 -2.49 0.07 -4.63
N LEU A 103 -2.79 0.76 -3.53
CA LEU A 103 -2.50 2.18 -3.38
C LEU A 103 -1.15 2.38 -2.69
N THR A 104 -0.42 3.43 -3.07
CA THR A 104 0.76 3.91 -2.32
C THR A 104 0.43 4.14 -0.85
N VAL A 105 1.48 4.22 -0.02
CA VAL A 105 1.35 4.37 1.43
C VAL A 105 0.49 5.60 1.74
N PRO A 106 -0.65 5.45 2.44
CA PRO A 106 -1.60 6.54 2.61
C PRO A 106 -1.29 7.44 3.80
N MET A 107 -0.28 7.13 4.61
CA MET A 107 0.03 7.86 5.85
C MET A 107 0.67 9.22 5.57
N ASN A 108 0.46 10.19 6.46
CA ASN A 108 1.09 11.51 6.41
C ASN A 108 2.62 11.42 6.42
N ASN A 109 3.26 12.17 5.53
CA ASN A 109 4.70 12.26 5.37
C ASN A 109 5.26 13.61 5.76
N THR A 110 6.59 13.65 5.88
CA THR A 110 7.33 14.89 6.09
C THR A 110 7.12 15.88 4.93
N SER A 111 7.06 17.16 5.26
CA SER A 111 7.16 18.24 4.27
C SER A 111 8.61 18.57 3.88
N ASP A 112 9.58 17.97 4.58
CA ASP A 112 11.01 18.14 4.30
C ASP A 112 11.40 17.41 3.00
N ASP A 113 12.47 17.89 2.37
CA ASP A 113 13.14 17.19 1.28
C ASP A 113 14.19 16.21 1.80
N GLY A 114 14.46 15.18 1.01
CA GLY A 114 15.48 14.16 1.30
C GLY A 114 16.46 13.99 0.14
N LEU A 115 17.74 13.81 0.45
CA LEU A 115 18.78 13.60 -0.53
C LEU A 115 18.82 12.12 -0.97
N GLY A 116 18.60 11.88 -2.26
CA GLY A 116 18.76 10.59 -2.89
C GLY A 116 20.22 10.18 -3.04
N THR A 117 20.46 8.88 -3.22
CA THR A 117 21.82 8.34 -3.45
C THR A 117 22.45 8.76 -4.78
N ASP A 118 21.64 9.33 -5.68
CA ASP A 118 22.06 9.93 -6.95
C ASP A 118 22.40 11.44 -6.83
N GLY A 119 22.26 12.02 -5.63
CA GLY A 119 22.60 13.41 -5.34
C GLY A 119 21.50 14.43 -5.64
N HIS A 120 20.28 13.98 -5.94
CA HIS A 120 19.12 14.85 -6.14
C HIS A 120 18.24 14.92 -4.88
N LEU A 121 17.52 16.03 -4.72
CA LEU A 121 16.56 16.21 -3.64
C LEU A 121 15.17 15.75 -4.08
N TYR A 122 14.46 15.08 -3.18
CA TYR A 122 13.13 14.52 -3.41
C TYR A 122 12.16 15.00 -2.34
N SER A 123 10.91 15.26 -2.72
CA SER A 123 9.82 15.36 -1.76
C SER A 123 9.31 13.97 -1.36
N ALA A 124 8.51 13.90 -0.32
CA ALA A 124 7.96 12.64 0.20
C ALA A 124 6.79 12.07 -0.63
N TYR A 125 6.65 12.45 -1.91
CA TYR A 125 5.51 12.13 -2.78
C TYR A 125 5.18 10.64 -2.92
N HIS A 126 6.14 9.77 -2.59
CA HIS A 126 6.02 8.33 -2.69
C HIS A 126 5.39 7.67 -1.44
N GLY A 127 5.23 8.41 -0.33
CA GLY A 127 4.53 7.93 0.87
C GLY A 127 5.37 7.13 1.87
N TYR A 128 6.67 6.94 1.63
CA TYR A 128 7.54 6.07 2.45
C TYR A 128 8.35 6.83 3.49
N TRP A 129 8.07 8.11 3.75
CA TRP A 129 8.72 8.92 4.80
C TRP A 129 7.69 9.39 5.84
N PRO A 130 6.99 8.45 6.50
CA PRO A 130 5.84 8.81 7.33
C PRO A 130 6.28 9.58 8.58
N THR A 131 5.48 10.58 8.95
CA THR A 131 5.62 11.38 10.17
C THR A 131 4.50 11.16 11.16
N ASP A 132 3.28 10.91 10.68
CA ASP A 132 2.13 10.55 11.51
C ASP A 132 1.43 9.30 10.95
N LEU A 133 1.55 8.20 11.68
CA LEU A 133 0.99 6.89 11.30
C LEU A 133 -0.54 6.79 11.53
N THR A 134 -1.15 7.82 12.10
CA THR A 134 -2.59 7.85 12.43
C THR A 134 -3.41 8.74 11.49
N GLN A 135 -2.73 9.51 10.65
CA GLN A 135 -3.34 10.43 9.69
C GLN A 135 -3.01 10.04 8.27
N THR A 136 -3.92 10.38 7.35
CA THR A 136 -3.68 10.25 5.92
C THR A 136 -2.80 11.41 5.44
N GLU A 137 -2.11 11.19 4.33
CA GLU A 137 -1.36 12.20 3.61
C GLU A 137 -2.27 13.34 3.13
N GLU A 138 -1.97 14.56 3.57
CA GLU A 138 -2.74 15.76 3.27
C GLU A 138 -2.76 16.11 1.79
N HIS A 139 -1.67 15.83 1.05
CA HIS A 139 -1.60 16.04 -0.40
C HIS A 139 -2.51 15.06 -1.16
N PHE A 140 -2.87 13.92 -0.56
CA PHE A 140 -3.83 12.99 -1.17
C PHE A 140 -5.28 13.30 -0.77
N GLY A 141 -5.49 14.00 0.34
CA GLY A 141 -6.81 14.37 0.85
C GLY A 141 -7.11 13.76 2.21
N THR A 142 -8.36 13.88 2.64
CA THR A 142 -8.81 13.52 3.99
C THR A 142 -9.10 12.03 4.16
N LEU A 143 -9.16 11.57 5.42
CA LEU A 143 -9.52 10.17 5.73
C LEU A 143 -10.93 9.82 5.22
N ALA A 144 -11.84 10.79 5.21
CA ALA A 144 -13.18 10.62 4.68
C ALA A 144 -13.16 10.36 3.16
N GLU A 145 -12.25 11.02 2.43
CA GLU A 145 -12.08 10.80 0.99
C GLU A 145 -11.43 9.44 0.70
N LEU A 146 -10.45 9.01 1.49
CA LEU A 146 -9.92 7.64 1.40
C LEU A 146 -11.00 6.59 1.67
N GLN A 147 -11.86 6.81 2.67
CA GLN A 147 -13.01 5.92 2.94
C GLN A 147 -14.03 5.93 1.79
N ALA A 148 -14.26 7.08 1.16
CA ALA A 148 -15.14 7.22 0.01
C ALA A 148 -14.56 6.46 -1.20
N LEU A 149 -13.25 6.58 -1.46
CA LEU A 149 -12.54 5.81 -2.49
C LEU A 149 -12.72 4.31 -2.28
N VAL A 150 -12.46 3.81 -1.07
CA VAL A 150 -12.63 2.38 -0.74
C VAL A 150 -14.10 1.95 -0.92
N THR A 151 -15.05 2.81 -0.56
CA THR A 151 -16.47 2.56 -0.78
C THR A 151 -16.82 2.48 -2.27
N ALA A 152 -16.32 3.40 -3.09
CA ALA A 152 -16.50 3.41 -4.54
C ALA A 152 -15.87 2.17 -5.19
N ALA A 153 -14.65 1.81 -4.76
CA ALA A 153 -13.96 0.60 -5.23
C ALA A 153 -14.81 -0.65 -4.96
N HIS A 154 -15.28 -0.83 -3.72
CA HIS A 154 -16.13 -1.97 -3.37
C HIS A 154 -17.47 -1.97 -4.11
N ALA A 155 -18.06 -0.80 -4.39
CA ALA A 155 -19.29 -0.71 -5.18
C ALA A 155 -19.07 -1.09 -6.65
N ALA A 156 -17.83 -1.00 -7.13
CA ALA A 156 -17.40 -1.42 -8.47
C ALA A 156 -16.83 -2.86 -8.49
N ASP A 157 -17.03 -3.64 -7.42
CA ASP A 157 -16.45 -4.99 -7.23
C ASP A 157 -14.90 -5.04 -7.24
N ILE A 158 -14.25 -3.93 -6.89
CA ILE A 158 -12.80 -3.78 -6.82
C ILE A 158 -12.31 -3.86 -5.36
N LYS A 159 -11.30 -4.71 -5.08
CA LYS A 159 -10.63 -4.77 -3.77
C LYS A 159 -9.56 -3.69 -3.64
N VAL A 160 -9.23 -3.30 -2.40
CA VAL A 160 -8.17 -2.32 -2.12
C VAL A 160 -7.12 -2.91 -1.19
N ILE A 161 -5.86 -2.82 -1.60
CA ILE A 161 -4.65 -3.06 -0.81
C ILE A 161 -4.03 -1.70 -0.52
N LEU A 162 -3.75 -1.44 0.76
CA LEU A 162 -2.97 -0.28 1.17
C LEU A 162 -1.53 -0.72 1.38
N ASP A 163 -0.59 -0.01 0.78
CA ASP A 163 0.82 -0.14 1.15
C ASP A 163 1.05 0.38 2.57
N TYR A 164 2.07 -0.17 3.24
CA TYR A 164 2.41 0.21 4.60
C TYR A 164 3.91 0.06 4.89
N ALA A 165 4.57 1.19 5.21
CA ALA A 165 5.95 1.22 5.69
C ALA A 165 6.03 0.86 7.18
N MET A 166 6.25 -0.43 7.50
CA MET A 166 6.36 -0.89 8.91
C MET A 166 7.72 -0.62 9.55
N ASN A 167 8.75 -0.43 8.73
CA ASN A 167 10.13 -0.54 9.16
C ASN A 167 10.66 0.75 9.80
N HIS A 168 10.21 1.91 9.33
CA HIS A 168 10.80 3.20 9.68
C HIS A 168 9.76 4.32 9.70
N VAL A 169 10.15 5.44 10.30
CA VAL A 169 9.51 6.76 10.14
C VAL A 169 10.56 7.76 9.67
N HIS A 170 10.16 8.98 9.31
CA HIS A 170 11.09 10.07 9.13
C HIS A 170 11.64 10.59 10.46
N VAL A 171 12.86 11.11 10.51
CA VAL A 171 13.47 11.69 11.74
C VAL A 171 12.65 12.85 12.35
N SER A 172 11.81 13.52 11.57
CA SER A 172 10.92 14.57 12.06
C SER A 172 9.64 14.04 12.72
N ALA A 173 9.38 12.74 12.67
CA ALA A 173 8.19 12.11 13.25
C ALA A 173 8.17 12.30 14.78
N PRO A 174 7.05 12.75 15.37
CA PRO A 174 6.94 12.91 16.83
C PRO A 174 7.24 11.62 17.61
N VAL A 175 6.85 10.46 17.08
CA VAL A 175 7.13 9.16 17.72
C VAL A 175 8.64 8.89 17.88
N TYR A 176 9.46 9.37 16.95
CA TYR A 176 10.92 9.24 17.05
C TYR A 176 11.50 10.15 18.14
N ALA A 177 10.99 11.38 18.24
CA ALA A 177 11.40 12.32 19.29
C ALA A 177 10.95 11.87 20.70
N ASP A 178 9.74 11.34 20.81
CA ASP A 178 9.13 10.94 22.09
C ASP A 178 9.64 9.58 22.59
N HIS A 179 9.99 8.68 21.67
CA HIS A 179 10.41 7.30 21.98
C HIS A 179 11.66 6.86 21.19
N PRO A 180 12.81 7.54 21.35
CA PRO A 180 14.04 7.18 20.65
C PRO A 180 14.53 5.76 21.00
N ASP A 181 14.15 5.23 22.17
CA ASP A 181 14.42 3.86 22.62
C ASP A 181 13.64 2.78 21.85
N TRP A 182 12.66 3.17 21.02
CA TRP A 182 11.97 2.25 20.12
C TRP A 182 12.71 2.02 18.80
N PHE A 183 13.80 2.75 18.56
CA PHE A 183 14.53 2.74 17.29
C PHE A 183 15.95 2.24 17.48
N ASN A 184 16.48 1.59 16.45
CA ASN A 184 17.87 1.18 16.44
C ASN A 184 18.76 2.43 16.39
N PRO A 185 19.85 2.50 17.17
CA PRO A 185 20.77 3.63 17.09
C PRO A 185 21.46 3.64 15.72
N ASN A 186 21.60 4.82 15.12
CA ASN A 186 22.36 5.01 13.90
C ASN A 186 23.88 5.00 14.20
N ASP A 187 24.41 3.83 14.59
CA ASP A 187 25.81 3.64 14.96
C ASP A 187 26.34 2.29 14.46
N ASN A 188 27.43 2.33 13.69
CA ASN A 188 28.10 1.15 13.15
C ASN A 188 29.16 0.55 14.10
N GLY A 189 29.33 1.12 15.30
CA GLY A 189 30.28 0.67 16.31
C GLY A 189 31.74 1.07 16.05
N ASN A 190 32.00 1.79 14.95
CA ASN A 190 33.33 2.26 14.54
C ASN A 190 33.41 3.79 14.42
N GLY A 191 32.46 4.51 15.05
CA GLY A 191 32.43 5.97 15.07
C GLY A 191 31.81 6.61 13.83
N GLY A 192 30.91 5.90 13.15
CA GLY A 192 30.09 6.44 12.08
C GLY A 192 28.69 5.81 12.04
N ASP A 193 27.91 6.25 11.08
CA ASP A 193 26.50 5.88 10.96
C ASP A 193 26.34 4.42 10.48
N CYS A 194 25.23 3.80 10.89
CA CYS A 194 24.81 2.47 10.45
C CYS A 194 23.67 2.59 9.43
N VAL A 195 24.00 3.13 8.26
CA VAL A 195 23.08 3.14 7.12
C VAL A 195 23.33 1.89 6.27
N CYS A 196 22.26 1.26 5.79
CA CYS A 196 22.35 0.05 4.99
C CYS A 196 23.13 0.33 3.68
N GLY A 197 24.20 -0.41 3.44
CA GLY A 197 25.12 -0.17 2.32
C GLY A 197 26.12 0.98 2.53
N ALA A 198 26.00 1.74 3.61
CA ALA A 198 26.87 2.86 3.97
C ALA A 198 27.17 2.83 5.48
N GLY A 199 28.16 2.01 5.86
CA GLY A 199 28.56 1.82 7.26
C GLY A 199 28.03 0.52 7.87
N CYS A 200 26.89 0.01 7.40
CA CYS A 200 26.34 -1.29 7.78
C CYS A 200 26.00 -2.16 6.56
N SER A 201 26.03 -3.48 6.72
CA SER A 201 25.65 -4.43 5.65
C SER A 201 24.13 -4.50 5.48
N TRP A 202 23.66 -4.71 4.25
CA TRP A 202 22.25 -5.06 3.98
C TRP A 202 21.87 -6.44 4.52
N ASP A 203 22.87 -7.29 4.76
CA ASP A 203 22.69 -8.68 5.14
C ASP A 203 22.97 -8.93 6.63
N GLY A 204 22.38 -10.01 7.15
CA GLY A 204 22.64 -10.51 8.49
C GLY A 204 22.12 -9.57 9.58
N ALA A 205 22.83 -9.52 10.71
CA ALA A 205 22.38 -8.75 11.88
C ALA A 205 22.34 -7.23 11.63
N ASP A 206 23.16 -6.72 10.70
CA ASP A 206 23.12 -5.31 10.33
C ASP A 206 21.87 -4.99 9.51
N GLY A 207 21.47 -5.85 8.57
CA GLY A 207 20.25 -5.68 7.78
C GLY A 207 18.95 -5.65 8.59
N GLU A 208 18.98 -6.12 9.84
CA GLU A 208 17.84 -6.08 10.76
C GLU A 208 17.82 -4.85 11.68
N ARG A 209 18.78 -3.93 11.55
CA ARG A 209 18.92 -2.75 12.41
C ARG A 209 19.42 -1.48 11.72
N CYS A 210 20.03 -1.59 10.54
CA CYS A 210 20.57 -0.45 9.83
C CYS A 210 19.44 0.43 9.33
N TRP A 211 19.68 1.73 9.34
CA TRP A 211 18.71 2.67 8.79
C TRP A 211 18.76 2.60 7.26
N PHE A 212 17.63 2.77 6.60
CA PHE A 212 17.60 2.78 5.14
C PHE A 212 18.38 3.97 4.56
N THR A 213 18.26 5.13 5.23
CA THR A 213 19.03 6.35 5.00
C THR A 213 19.15 7.10 6.33
N ASP A 214 20.01 8.11 6.41
CA ASP A 214 20.32 8.86 7.63
C ASP A 214 19.11 9.63 8.22
N TYR A 215 18.07 9.86 7.43
CA TYR A 215 16.82 10.48 7.86
C TYR A 215 15.64 9.51 8.07
N LEU A 216 15.86 8.18 8.00
CA LEU A 216 14.83 7.15 8.22
C LEU A 216 15.16 6.18 9.37
N PRO A 217 14.87 6.56 10.63
CA PRO A 217 15.01 5.71 11.80
C PRO A 217 14.34 4.35 11.68
N ASP A 218 15.11 3.29 11.91
CA ASP A 218 14.65 1.90 11.87
C ASP A 218 14.05 1.47 13.22
N PHE A 219 12.83 0.93 13.20
CA PHE A 219 12.15 0.45 14.41
C PHE A 219 12.80 -0.84 14.96
N ILE A 220 13.00 -0.87 16.27
CA ILE A 220 13.26 -2.14 16.98
C ILE A 220 11.94 -2.93 17.04
N PRO A 221 11.91 -4.18 16.53
CA PRO A 221 10.73 -5.03 16.65
C PRO A 221 10.30 -5.17 18.12
N ALA A 222 8.99 -5.14 18.38
CA ALA A 222 8.46 -5.14 19.75
C ALA A 222 8.95 -6.31 20.63
N THR A 223 9.27 -7.46 20.01
CA THR A 223 9.85 -8.63 20.67
C THR A 223 11.26 -8.39 21.21
N ARG A 224 12.01 -7.47 20.60
CA ARG A 224 13.40 -7.10 20.94
C ARG A 224 13.51 -5.79 21.72
N ARG A 225 12.40 -5.04 21.88
CA ARG A 225 12.40 -3.80 22.69
C ARG A 225 12.73 -4.09 24.16
N PRO A 226 13.54 -3.25 24.82
CA PRO A 226 13.88 -3.43 26.23
C PRO A 226 12.63 -3.51 27.11
N ALA A 227 12.65 -4.36 28.15
CA ALA A 227 11.47 -4.57 29.00
C ALA A 227 10.98 -3.30 29.73
N THR A 228 11.82 -2.27 29.81
CA THR A 228 11.52 -0.95 30.41
C THR A 228 10.66 -0.06 29.51
N THR A 229 10.39 -0.48 28.27
CA THR A 229 9.73 0.33 27.22
C THR A 229 8.38 -0.27 26.78
N ARG A 230 7.86 -1.27 27.53
CA ARG A 230 6.56 -1.93 27.30
C ARG A 230 5.50 -1.43 28.26
#